data_AF-A0A7W9HL93-F1
#
_entry.id   AF-A0A7W9HL93-F1
#
_cell.length_a   1.000
_cell.length_b   1.000
_cell.length_c   1.000
_cell.angle_alpha   90.00
_cell.angle_beta   90.00
_cell.angle_gamma   90.00
#
_symmetry.space_group_name_H-M   'P 1'
#
loop_
_entity.id
_entity.type
_entity.pdbx_description
1 polymer ?
#
loop_
_entity_poly.entity_id
_entity_poly.type
_entity_poly.pdbx_seq_one_letter_code
_entity_poly.pdbx_strand_id
1 'polypeptide(L)'
;MVGDNGRDDSLTARIAGLEAEIAGLRKAVQTRTVIGQATGLIAAVQGCTPQEGFQLLVRMSQHHNVKLHTIALKLLDLAAELGPHHAVRAVHSTAEPAEPSEPAEPIGAVQTAAPAEPVGTEPRRADEWPGVEVVHAARRLVAAYDAAQHSGDDRPEVRRQLADQVALAGRQLAEKLTEVGWLTPEPAE
;
A
#
# COMPACT_ATOMS: atom_id res chain seq x y z
N MET A 1 22.87 -38.49 25.42
CA MET A 1 22.75 -37.39 24.44
C MET A 1 21.53 -36.55 24.81
N VAL A 2 21.70 -35.54 25.66
CA VAL A 2 20.65 -34.56 26.02
C VAL A 2 21.36 -33.22 26.12
N GLY A 3 21.17 -32.33 25.15
CA GLY A 3 21.92 -31.07 25.13
C GLY A 3 21.62 -30.07 24.02
N ASP A 4 20.71 -30.35 23.08
CA ASP A 4 20.44 -29.46 21.94
C ASP A 4 19.02 -28.85 21.94
N ASN A 5 18.00 -29.59 22.42
CA ASN A 5 16.60 -29.12 22.40
C ASN A 5 16.37 -27.72 23.01
N GLY A 6 17.08 -27.34 24.09
CA GLY A 6 16.91 -26.01 24.70
C GLY A 6 17.47 -24.86 23.87
N ARG A 7 18.48 -25.12 23.01
CA ARG A 7 18.96 -24.13 22.03
C ARG A 7 18.01 -24.04 20.85
N ASP A 8 17.51 -25.17 20.38
CA ASP A 8 16.54 -25.23 19.29
C ASP A 8 15.22 -24.54 19.66
N ASP A 9 14.73 -24.72 20.89
CA ASP A 9 13.52 -24.05 21.39
C ASP A 9 13.69 -22.53 21.47
N SER A 10 14.87 -22.05 21.91
CA SER A 10 15.19 -20.61 21.98
C SER A 10 15.35 -19.98 20.60
N LEU A 11 16.00 -20.69 19.68
CA LEU A 11 16.11 -20.27 18.27
C LEU A 11 14.73 -20.22 17.62
N THR A 12 13.89 -21.24 17.86
CA THR A 12 12.52 -21.29 17.35
C THR A 12 11.68 -20.13 17.88
N ALA A 13 11.74 -19.85 19.18
CA ALA A 13 11.05 -18.71 19.78
C ALA A 13 11.55 -17.37 19.22
N ARG A 14 12.86 -17.25 18.96
CA ARG A 14 13.43 -16.04 18.35
C ARG A 14 12.97 -15.86 16.91
N ILE A 15 12.93 -16.93 16.13
CA ILE A 15 12.44 -16.92 14.75
C ILE A 15 10.96 -16.50 14.74
N ALA A 16 10.11 -17.12 15.56
CA ALA A 16 8.69 -16.76 15.64
C ALA A 16 8.48 -15.29 16.02
N GLY A 17 9.30 -14.74 16.93
CA GLY A 17 9.26 -13.32 17.30
C GLY A 17 9.63 -12.40 16.12
N LEU A 18 10.67 -12.74 15.37
CA LEU A 18 11.08 -11.97 14.17
C LEU A 18 10.05 -12.06 13.05
N GLU A 19 9.43 -13.22 12.85
CA GLU A 19 8.35 -13.40 11.87
C GLU A 19 7.14 -12.54 12.22
N ALA A 20 6.75 -12.48 13.49
CA ALA A 20 5.68 -11.62 13.97
C ALA A 20 6.00 -10.13 13.77
N GLU A 21 7.24 -9.72 14.04
CA GLU A 21 7.71 -8.34 13.82
C GLU A 21 7.67 -7.97 12.33
N ILE A 22 8.21 -8.83 11.46
CA ILE A 22 8.17 -8.64 10.01
C ILE A 22 6.72 -8.57 9.50
N ALA A 23 5.84 -9.42 10.00
CA ALA A 23 4.42 -9.39 9.65
C ALA A 23 3.75 -8.06 10.08
N GLY A 24 4.04 -7.59 11.29
CA GLY A 24 3.56 -6.30 11.80
C GLY A 24 4.05 -5.12 10.95
N LEU A 25 5.33 -5.08 10.62
CA LEU A 25 5.93 -4.05 9.77
C LEU A 25 5.32 -4.05 8.36
N ARG A 26 5.20 -5.23 7.74
CA ARG A 26 4.54 -5.37 6.42
C ARG A 26 3.11 -4.86 6.47
N LYS A 27 2.36 -5.17 7.52
CA LYS A 27 0.98 -4.70 7.69
C LYS A 27 0.91 -3.18 7.85
N ALA A 28 1.84 -2.59 8.61
CA ALA A 28 1.91 -1.13 8.79
C ALA A 28 2.21 -0.41 7.48
N VAL A 29 3.18 -0.92 6.70
CA VAL A 29 3.51 -0.38 5.36
C VAL A 29 2.30 -0.46 4.44
N GLN A 30 1.68 -1.63 4.32
CA GLN A 30 0.49 -1.82 3.47
C GLN A 30 -0.64 -0.85 3.86
N THR A 31 -0.89 -0.70 5.16
CA THR A 31 -1.90 0.23 5.69
C THR A 31 -1.61 1.67 5.29
N ARG A 32 -0.35 2.12 5.43
CA ARG A 32 0.06 3.47 5.04
C ARG A 32 -0.03 3.69 3.53
N THR A 33 0.33 2.70 2.72
CA THR A 33 0.21 2.75 1.26
C THR A 33 -1.24 2.94 0.82
N VAL A 34 -2.16 2.15 1.36
CA VAL A 34 -3.59 2.23 1.02
C VAL A 34 -4.18 3.60 1.40
N ILE A 35 -3.87 4.09 2.61
CA ILE A 35 -4.33 5.41 3.05
C ILE A 35 -3.77 6.51 2.14
N GLY A 36 -2.50 6.42 1.76
CA GLY A 36 -1.86 7.35 0.82
C GLY A 36 -2.51 7.34 -0.57
N GLN A 37 -2.84 6.16 -1.10
CA GLN A 37 -3.54 6.00 -2.38
C GLN A 37 -4.94 6.62 -2.35
N ALA A 38 -5.72 6.32 -1.31
CA ALA A 38 -7.06 6.91 -1.14
C ALA A 38 -6.99 8.43 -0.99
N THR A 39 -5.99 8.93 -0.26
CA THR A 39 -5.73 10.37 -0.10
C THR A 39 -5.45 11.03 -1.45
N GLY A 40 -4.56 10.44 -2.26
CA GLY A 40 -4.24 10.94 -3.60
C GLY A 40 -5.44 10.90 -4.54
N LEU A 41 -6.26 9.85 -4.47
CA LEU A 41 -7.49 9.74 -5.24
C LEU A 41 -8.47 10.86 -4.89
N ILE A 42 -8.69 11.13 -3.61
CA ILE A 42 -9.57 12.23 -3.16
C ILE A 42 -9.02 13.57 -3.63
N ALA A 43 -7.72 13.81 -3.45
CA ALA A 43 -7.07 15.06 -3.84
C ALA A 43 -7.23 15.33 -5.34
N ALA A 44 -7.00 14.31 -6.18
CA ALA A 44 -7.17 14.41 -7.63
C ALA A 44 -8.63 14.68 -8.04
N VAL A 45 -9.58 13.99 -7.42
CA VAL A 45 -11.02 14.14 -7.72
C VAL A 45 -11.56 15.51 -7.32
N GLN A 46 -11.12 16.04 -6.17
CA GLN A 46 -11.64 17.27 -5.59
C GLN A 46 -10.83 18.52 -5.99
N GLY A 47 -9.70 18.36 -6.67
CA GLY A 47 -8.80 19.46 -7.00
C GLY A 47 -8.18 20.13 -5.78
N CYS A 48 -7.89 19.36 -4.72
CA CYS A 48 -7.33 19.86 -3.46
C CYS A 48 -5.94 19.28 -3.17
N THR A 49 -5.30 19.78 -2.11
CA THR A 49 -3.99 19.27 -1.69
C THR A 49 -4.11 17.86 -1.07
N PRO A 50 -3.04 17.04 -1.08
CA PRO A 50 -3.04 15.76 -0.39
C PRO A 50 -3.37 15.87 1.10
N GLN A 51 -2.96 16.95 1.77
CA GLN A 51 -3.28 17.21 3.17
C GLN A 51 -4.78 17.39 3.37
N GLU A 52 -5.45 18.17 2.51
CA GLU A 52 -6.90 18.35 2.53
C GLU A 52 -7.64 17.05 2.19
N GLY A 53 -7.14 16.29 1.22
CA GLY A 53 -7.66 14.97 0.87
C GLY A 53 -7.59 13.98 2.04
N PHE A 54 -6.49 13.97 2.78
CA PHE A 54 -6.33 13.14 3.98
C PHE A 54 -7.32 13.57 5.06
N GLN A 55 -7.46 14.88 5.30
CA GLN A 55 -8.44 15.38 6.27
C GLN A 55 -9.87 15.03 5.88
N LEU A 56 -10.20 15.03 4.58
CA LEU A 56 -11.50 14.56 4.10
C LEU A 56 -11.68 13.06 4.34
N LEU A 57 -10.66 12.24 4.08
CA LEU A 57 -10.69 10.81 4.39
C LEU A 57 -10.90 10.54 5.88
N VAL A 58 -10.27 11.32 6.77
CA VAL A 58 -10.49 11.26 8.22
C VAL A 58 -11.93 11.61 8.58
N ARG A 59 -12.50 12.69 8.01
CA ARG A 59 -13.91 13.03 8.22
C ARG A 59 -14.84 11.92 7.73
N MET A 60 -14.57 11.32 6.58
CA MET A 60 -15.34 10.18 6.07
C MET A 60 -15.25 8.99 7.03
N SER A 61 -14.06 8.67 7.54
CA SER A 61 -13.83 7.59 8.51
C SER A 61 -14.64 7.79 9.80
N GLN A 62 -14.62 9.01 10.33
CA GLN A 62 -15.40 9.39 11.52
C GLN A 62 -16.91 9.35 11.25
N HIS A 63 -17.34 9.89 10.10
CA HIS A 63 -18.74 9.90 9.69
C HIS A 63 -19.32 8.49 9.56
N HIS A 64 -18.51 7.51 9.13
CA HIS A 64 -18.93 6.11 9.02
C HIS A 64 -18.58 5.27 10.27
N ASN A 65 -17.92 5.86 11.26
CA ASN A 65 -17.39 5.17 12.44
C ASN A 65 -16.61 3.88 12.12
N VAL A 66 -15.76 3.93 11.08
CA VAL A 66 -14.90 2.80 10.70
C VAL A 66 -13.44 3.21 10.71
N LYS A 67 -12.54 2.24 10.86
CA LYS A 67 -11.09 2.49 10.84
C LYS A 67 -10.68 3.15 9.51
N LEU A 68 -9.75 4.11 9.58
CA LEU A 68 -9.29 4.90 8.43
C LEU A 68 -8.81 4.03 7.25
N HIS A 69 -8.06 2.97 7.54
CA HIS A 69 -7.58 2.05 6.50
C HIS A 69 -8.73 1.29 5.81
N THR A 70 -9.80 0.98 6.54
CA THR A 70 -10.95 0.23 6.03
C THR A 70 -11.76 1.08 5.06
N ILE A 71 -12.01 2.36 5.40
CA ILE A 71 -12.69 3.26 4.47
C ILE A 71 -11.82 3.60 3.26
N ALA A 72 -10.49 3.68 3.44
CA ALA A 72 -9.56 3.87 2.34
C ALA A 72 -9.61 2.71 1.33
N LEU A 73 -9.61 1.44 1.80
CA LEU A 73 -9.81 0.27 0.94
C LEU A 73 -11.14 0.35 0.20
N LYS A 74 -12.25 0.56 0.92
CA LYS A 74 -13.59 0.64 0.34
C LYS A 74 -13.69 1.72 -0.74
N LEU A 75 -13.06 2.87 -0.52
CA LEU A 75 -13.02 3.94 -1.51
C LEU A 75 -12.26 3.52 -2.78
N LEU A 76 -11.12 2.83 -2.64
CA LEU A 76 -10.33 2.35 -3.78
C LEU A 76 -11.08 1.25 -4.55
N ASP A 77 -11.76 0.34 -3.84
CA ASP A 77 -12.58 -0.71 -4.46
C ASP A 77 -13.72 -0.09 -5.27
N LEU A 78 -14.47 0.84 -4.67
CA LEU A 78 -15.52 1.58 -5.37
C LEU A 78 -14.98 2.38 -6.56
N ALA A 79 -13.76 2.91 -6.47
CA ALA A 79 -13.15 3.63 -7.58
C ALA A 79 -12.76 2.71 -8.74
N ALA A 80 -12.37 1.47 -8.45
CA ALA A 80 -12.11 0.47 -9.47
C ALA A 80 -13.40 0.02 -10.18
N GLU A 81 -14.52 -0.06 -9.46
CA GLU A 81 -15.81 -0.50 -9.99
C GLU A 81 -16.58 0.61 -10.73
N LEU A 82 -16.63 1.81 -10.14
CA LEU A 82 -17.53 2.90 -10.57
C LEU A 82 -16.77 4.11 -11.13
N GLY A 83 -15.45 4.14 -10.99
CA GLY A 83 -14.60 5.28 -11.32
C GLY A 83 -14.40 6.26 -10.14
N PRO A 84 -13.33 7.09 -10.17
CA PRO A 84 -12.90 7.89 -9.01
C PRO A 84 -13.94 8.91 -8.52
N HIS A 85 -14.57 9.65 -9.43
CA HIS A 85 -15.56 10.67 -9.07
C HIS A 85 -16.81 10.07 -8.42
N HIS A 86 -17.29 8.93 -8.93
CA HIS A 86 -18.45 8.23 -8.38
C HIS A 86 -18.14 7.63 -7.01
N ALA A 87 -16.95 7.08 -6.82
CA ALA A 87 -16.52 6.51 -5.54
C ALA A 87 -16.46 7.56 -4.42
N VAL A 88 -15.80 8.70 -4.67
CA VAL A 88 -15.72 9.79 -3.68
C VAL A 88 -17.10 10.31 -3.32
N ARG A 89 -17.99 10.47 -4.32
CA ARG A 89 -19.38 10.89 -4.08
C ARG A 89 -20.16 9.85 -3.29
N ALA A 90 -20.03 8.56 -3.62
CA ALA A 90 -20.76 7.49 -2.94
C ALA A 90 -20.39 7.44 -1.45
N VAL A 91 -19.10 7.45 -1.13
CA VAL A 91 -18.61 7.46 0.26
C VAL A 91 -19.04 8.73 0.99
N HIS A 92 -19.16 9.87 0.30
CA HIS A 92 -19.66 11.11 0.91
C HIS A 92 -21.19 11.13 1.13
N SER A 93 -21.95 10.28 0.43
CA SER A 93 -23.42 10.35 0.36
C SER A 93 -24.15 9.25 1.15
N THR A 94 -23.47 8.19 1.60
CA THR A 94 -24.08 7.05 2.33
C THR A 94 -24.53 7.34 3.77
N ALA A 95 -24.99 8.57 4.04
CA ALA A 95 -25.62 8.95 5.31
C ALA A 95 -27.07 8.39 5.39
N GLU A 96 -27.21 7.12 5.71
CA GLU A 96 -28.40 6.58 6.39
C GLU A 96 -28.06 6.47 7.90
N PRO A 97 -28.94 6.90 8.83
CA PRO A 97 -28.61 6.96 10.25
C PRO A 97 -28.58 5.58 10.92
N ALA A 98 -27.38 5.20 11.37
CA ALA A 98 -27.01 4.45 12.57
C ALA A 98 -27.87 3.28 13.08
N GLU A 99 -27.25 2.10 13.15
CA GLU A 99 -27.34 1.19 14.30
C GLU A 99 -25.96 1.20 15.01
N PRO A 100 -25.87 1.59 16.30
CA PRO A 100 -24.60 1.70 17.01
C PRO A 100 -24.06 0.31 17.41
N SER A 101 -23.01 -0.15 16.74
CA SER A 101 -22.23 -1.33 17.17
C SER A 101 -20.98 -0.89 17.93
N GLU A 102 -21.08 -0.95 19.27
CA GLU A 102 -20.06 -1.08 20.33
C GLU A 102 -18.78 -0.20 20.34
N PRO A 103 -18.33 0.26 21.54
CA PRO A 103 -17.34 1.33 21.69
C PRO A 103 -15.93 0.91 21.25
N ALA A 104 -15.41 1.61 20.23
CA ALA A 104 -13.99 1.60 19.91
C ALA A 104 -13.20 2.28 21.04
N GLU A 105 -12.28 1.54 21.66
CA GLU A 105 -11.37 2.07 22.65
C GLU A 105 -10.58 3.29 22.12
N PRO A 106 -10.31 4.31 22.97
CA PRO A 106 -9.62 5.51 22.55
C PRO A 106 -8.16 5.18 22.26
N ILE A 107 -7.73 5.33 21.01
CA ILE A 107 -6.32 5.27 20.65
C ILE A 107 -5.65 6.49 21.29
N GLY A 108 -4.85 6.21 22.32
CA GLY A 108 -4.19 7.18 23.17
C GLY A 108 -3.40 8.25 22.43
N ALA A 109 -3.47 9.45 22.97
CA ALA A 109 -2.66 10.59 22.61
C ALA A 109 -1.15 10.26 22.62
N VAL A 110 -0.45 10.57 21.53
CA VAL A 110 0.99 10.82 21.55
C VAL A 110 1.29 12.13 20.81
N GLN A 111 1.40 13.16 21.65
CA GLN A 111 2.37 14.27 21.70
C GLN A 111 2.95 14.88 20.41
N THR A 112 2.70 16.19 20.34
CA THR A 112 3.45 17.33 19.78
C THR A 112 4.97 17.17 19.58
N ALA A 113 5.47 17.63 18.43
CA ALA A 113 6.81 18.21 18.28
C ALA A 113 6.88 19.26 17.14
N ALA A 114 6.96 20.54 17.53
CA ALA A 114 7.78 21.69 17.04
C ALA A 114 7.85 22.10 15.53
N PRO A 115 8.14 23.38 15.22
CA PRO A 115 7.64 24.07 14.02
C PRO A 115 8.52 23.90 12.77
N ALA A 116 7.87 23.97 11.62
CA ALA A 116 8.48 23.95 10.30
C ALA A 116 9.06 25.33 9.92
N GLU A 117 10.34 25.34 9.53
CA GLU A 117 10.96 26.43 8.77
C GLU A 117 10.45 26.38 7.30
N PRO A 118 10.17 27.53 6.64
CA PRO A 118 9.65 27.54 5.29
C PRO A 118 10.78 27.48 4.26
N VAL A 119 11.10 26.30 3.74
CA VAL A 119 11.85 26.19 2.48
C VAL A 119 10.87 26.36 1.33
N GLY A 120 10.95 27.52 0.68
CA GLY A 120 10.30 27.76 -0.59
C GLY A 120 10.93 26.90 -1.67
N THR A 121 10.12 26.04 -2.28
CA THR A 121 10.37 25.54 -3.64
C THR A 121 8.99 25.28 -4.23
N GLU A 122 8.66 25.98 -5.31
CA GLU A 122 7.40 25.80 -6.03
C GLU A 122 7.16 24.30 -6.29
N PRO A 123 5.97 23.74 -6.00
CA PRO A 123 5.69 22.34 -6.27
C PRO A 123 5.63 22.15 -7.79
N ARG A 124 6.64 21.46 -8.33
CA ARG A 124 6.63 20.93 -9.70
C ARG A 124 5.32 20.16 -9.90
N ARG A 125 4.56 20.46 -10.96
CA ARG A 125 3.23 19.86 -11.22
C ARG A 125 3.32 18.34 -11.12
N ALA A 126 2.39 17.73 -10.38
CA ALA A 126 2.38 16.30 -10.07
C ALA A 126 2.24 15.40 -11.32
N ASP A 127 1.82 15.98 -12.45
CA ASP A 127 1.66 15.33 -13.75
C ASP A 127 2.99 14.89 -14.37
N GLU A 128 4.12 15.41 -13.85
CA GLU A 128 5.47 15.17 -14.34
C GLU A 128 6.31 14.39 -13.30
N TRP A 129 5.68 13.47 -12.55
CA TRP A 129 6.43 12.55 -11.69
C TRP A 129 6.91 11.34 -12.50
N PRO A 130 8.22 11.21 -12.77
CA PRO A 130 8.74 10.17 -13.67
C PRO A 130 8.54 8.73 -13.16
N GLY A 131 8.24 8.55 -11.86
CA GLY A 131 8.09 7.24 -11.23
C GLY A 131 6.73 6.54 -11.38
N VAL A 132 5.74 7.12 -12.08
CA VAL A 132 4.42 6.47 -12.24
C VAL A 132 4.54 5.15 -12.99
N GLU A 133 5.31 5.12 -14.09
CA GLU A 133 5.57 3.91 -14.88
C GLU A 133 6.35 2.85 -14.10
N VAL A 134 7.29 3.27 -13.24
CA VAL A 134 8.04 2.38 -12.32
C VAL A 134 7.07 1.68 -11.35
N VAL A 135 6.13 2.43 -10.78
CA VAL A 135 5.13 1.89 -9.85
C VAL A 135 4.21 0.91 -10.56
N HIS A 136 3.79 1.20 -11.79
CA HIS A 136 2.99 0.27 -12.59
C HIS A 136 3.75 -1.02 -12.93
N ALA A 137 5.02 -0.93 -13.33
CA ALA A 137 5.86 -2.08 -13.60
C ALA A 137 6.07 -2.95 -12.34
N ALA A 138 6.32 -2.33 -11.18
CA ALA A 138 6.47 -3.03 -9.91
C ALA A 138 5.19 -3.78 -9.49
N ARG A 139 4.03 -3.14 -9.67
CA ARG A 139 2.73 -3.75 -9.34
C ARG A 139 2.44 -4.96 -10.22
N ARG A 140 2.82 -4.93 -11.51
CA ARG A 140 2.69 -6.08 -12.43
C ARG A 140 3.58 -7.25 -12.03
N LEU A 141 4.81 -6.98 -11.58
CA LEU A 141 5.74 -8.01 -11.11
C LEU A 141 5.20 -8.72 -9.85
N VAL A 142 4.73 -7.94 -8.87
CA VAL A 142 4.14 -8.50 -7.64
C VAL A 142 2.93 -9.37 -7.96
N ALA A 143 2.03 -8.90 -8.83
CA ALA A 143 0.86 -9.68 -9.24
C ALA A 143 1.23 -10.99 -9.97
N ALA A 144 2.24 -10.96 -10.85
CA ALA A 144 2.72 -12.16 -11.53
C ALA A 144 3.35 -13.17 -10.56
N TYR A 145 4.08 -12.68 -9.56
CA TYR A 145 4.72 -13.51 -8.54
C TYR A 145 3.70 -14.17 -7.60
N ASP A 146 2.70 -13.40 -7.14
CA ASP A 146 1.62 -13.93 -6.32
C ASP A 146 0.83 -15.00 -7.09
N ALA A 147 0.52 -14.76 -8.36
CA ALA A 147 -0.14 -15.77 -9.20
C ALA A 147 0.68 -17.07 -9.33
N ALA A 148 2.02 -16.96 -9.42
CA ALA A 148 2.90 -18.12 -9.47
C ALA A 148 2.90 -18.91 -8.14
N GLN A 149 2.89 -18.22 -7.00
CA GLN A 149 2.91 -18.85 -5.68
C GLN A 149 1.62 -19.59 -5.31
N HIS A 150 0.48 -19.17 -5.85
CA HIS A 150 -0.81 -19.81 -5.56
C HIS A 150 -1.18 -20.95 -6.55
N SER A 151 -0.32 -21.26 -7.53
CA SER A 151 -0.56 -22.24 -8.62
C SER A 151 -0.14 -23.70 -8.30
N GLY A 152 -0.15 -24.09 -7.03
CA GLY A 152 0.50 -25.31 -6.51
C GLY A 152 0.13 -26.67 -7.13
N ASP A 153 -0.88 -26.75 -8.01
CA ASP A 153 -1.34 -27.98 -8.67
C ASP A 153 -1.56 -27.82 -10.21
N ASP A 154 -1.05 -26.74 -10.81
CA ASP A 154 -1.31 -26.41 -12.22
C ASP A 154 -0.41 -27.16 -13.24
N ARG A 155 -0.95 -27.34 -14.46
CA ARG A 155 -0.25 -27.96 -15.61
C ARG A 155 1.15 -27.33 -15.80
N PRO A 156 2.16 -28.13 -16.18
CA PRO A 156 3.54 -27.66 -16.33
C PRO A 156 3.70 -26.49 -17.33
N GLU A 157 2.82 -26.42 -18.32
CA GLU A 157 2.73 -25.33 -19.30
C GLU A 157 2.32 -23.99 -18.63
N VAL A 158 1.35 -24.03 -17.72
CA VAL A 158 0.84 -22.87 -16.99
C VAL A 158 1.93 -22.34 -16.05
N ARG A 159 2.59 -23.21 -15.29
CA ARG A 159 3.73 -22.82 -14.44
C ARG A 159 4.87 -22.16 -15.23
N ARG A 160 5.17 -22.67 -16.43
CA ARG A 160 6.18 -22.08 -17.32
C ARG A 160 5.76 -20.70 -17.81
N GLN A 161 4.50 -20.54 -18.23
CA GLN A 161 3.95 -19.27 -18.65
C GLN A 161 3.96 -18.21 -17.53
N LEU A 162 3.64 -18.59 -16.29
CA LEU A 162 3.73 -17.68 -15.15
C LEU A 162 5.18 -17.29 -14.82
N ALA A 163 6.12 -18.24 -14.90
CA ALA A 163 7.54 -17.94 -14.72
C ALA A 163 8.05 -16.95 -15.79
N ASP A 164 7.64 -17.12 -17.06
CA ASP A 164 7.98 -16.20 -18.15
C ASP A 164 7.36 -14.81 -17.93
N GLN A 165 6.14 -14.72 -17.40
CA GLN A 165 5.48 -13.46 -17.04
C GLN A 165 6.20 -12.72 -15.91
N VAL A 166 6.62 -13.42 -14.85
CA VAL A 166 7.42 -12.85 -13.75
C VAL A 166 8.74 -12.31 -14.28
N ALA A 167 9.44 -13.09 -15.11
CA ALA A 167 10.72 -12.68 -15.70
C ALA A 167 10.56 -11.44 -16.61
N LEU A 168 9.47 -11.36 -17.38
CA LEU A 168 9.19 -10.21 -18.23
C LEU A 168 8.85 -8.96 -17.42
N ALA A 169 7.99 -9.07 -16.40
CA ALA A 169 7.63 -7.95 -15.54
C ALA A 169 8.85 -7.41 -14.77
N GLY A 170 9.78 -8.30 -14.37
CA GLY A 170 11.03 -7.91 -13.72
C GLY A 170 11.94 -7.09 -14.64
N ARG A 171 12.09 -7.50 -15.90
CA ARG A 171 12.86 -6.74 -16.90
C ARG A 171 12.26 -5.37 -17.18
N GLN A 172 10.94 -5.27 -17.30
CA GLN A 172 10.25 -4.00 -17.52
C GLN A 172 10.41 -3.04 -16.34
N LEU A 173 10.38 -3.56 -15.10
CA LEU A 173 10.64 -2.73 -13.92
C LEU A 173 12.09 -2.22 -13.91
N ALA A 174 13.07 -3.07 -14.21
CA ALA A 174 14.47 -2.66 -14.30
C ALA A 174 14.68 -1.56 -15.36
N GLU A 175 14.09 -1.71 -16.54
CA GLU A 175 14.11 -0.70 -17.61
C GLU A 175 13.55 0.64 -17.14
N LYS A 176 12.37 0.63 -16.50
CA LYS A 176 11.76 1.86 -15.97
C LYS A 176 12.57 2.49 -14.85
N LEU A 177 13.20 1.69 -13.99
CA LEU A 177 14.09 2.20 -12.95
C LEU A 177 15.36 2.86 -13.52
N THR A 178 15.88 2.35 -14.64
CA THR A 178 17.01 2.96 -15.35
C THR A 178 16.62 4.23 -16.10
N GLU A 179 15.45 4.28 -16.74
CA GLU A 179 14.92 5.49 -17.40
C GLU A 179 14.81 6.68 -16.44
N VAL A 180 14.42 6.44 -15.18
CA VAL A 180 14.31 7.48 -14.15
C VAL A 180 15.63 7.74 -13.40
N GLY A 181 16.71 7.05 -13.77
CA GLY A 181 18.03 7.18 -13.16
C GLY A 181 18.16 6.64 -11.73
N TRP A 182 17.23 5.79 -11.29
CA TRP A 182 17.24 5.18 -9.95
C TRP A 182 18.01 3.85 -9.91
N LEU A 183 18.27 3.27 -11.09
CA LEU A 183 19.09 2.08 -11.24
C LEU A 183 20.17 2.35 -12.28
N THR A 184 21.42 2.41 -11.86
CA THR A 184 22.57 2.39 -12.76
C THR A 184 22.70 0.98 -13.37
N PRO A 185 22.82 0.85 -14.71
CA PRO A 185 23.07 -0.45 -15.31
C PRO A 185 24.40 -0.98 -14.77
N GLU A 186 24.38 -2.19 -14.20
CA GLU A 186 25.59 -2.92 -13.83
C GLU A 186 26.52 -2.99 -15.05
N PRO A 187 27.81 -2.63 -14.94
CA PRO A 187 28.74 -2.79 -16.05
C PRO A 187 28.86 -4.28 -16.37
N ALA A 188 28.54 -4.63 -17.61
CA ALA A 188 28.75 -5.99 -18.09
C ALA A 188 30.26 -6.32 -18.05
N GLU A 189 30.65 -7.21 -17.13
CA GLU A 189 31.95 -7.91 -17.19
C GLU A 189 31.98 -8.93 -18.34
#